data_AF-A0A857J169-F1
#
_entry.id   AF-A0A857J169-F1
#
_cell.length_a   1.000
_cell.length_b   1.000
_cell.length_c   1.000
_cell.angle_alpha   90.00
_cell.angle_beta   90.00
_cell.angle_gamma   90.00
#
_symmetry.space_group_name_H-M   'P 1'
#
loop_
_entity.id
_entity.type
_entity.pdbx_description
1 polymer ?
#
loop_
_entity_poly.entity_id
_entity_poly.type
_entity_poly.pdbx_seq_one_letter_code
_entity_poly.pdbx_strand_id
1 'polypeptide(L)'
;MDRLLFNERGEADGLLLKDQMQVHLPPHLSQALQRKIKPGDEVVMRGVRPRGAPVLAAVSVSGPKGSVTDEGPTHPPQHPAPPPAKPVEVSGTVELSLFAPRGELCGALLDNGDILRLPPKENTDFAPWLQPGCQVTAWGDAIRVKGQRVIALTHLALGTAV
;
A
#
# COMPACT_ATOMS: atom_id res chain seq x y z
N MET A 1 5.64 2.85 -13.79
CA MET A 1 4.85 2.69 -12.55
C MET A 1 3.87 3.84 -12.42
N ASP A 2 2.75 3.60 -11.73
CA ASP A 2 1.74 4.64 -11.45
C ASP A 2 2.09 5.40 -10.16
N ARG A 3 2.10 4.71 -9.01
CA ARG A 3 2.34 5.33 -7.70
C ARG A 3 3.03 4.42 -6.70
N LEU A 4 3.51 5.03 -5.62
CA LEU A 4 4.02 4.35 -4.43
C LEU A 4 2.87 4.10 -3.45
N LEU A 5 2.84 2.92 -2.86
CA LEU A 5 1.97 2.57 -1.75
C LEU A 5 2.76 2.73 -0.45
N PHE A 6 2.08 3.24 0.57
CA PHE A 6 2.68 3.52 1.88
C PHE A 6 1.93 2.79 2.99
N ASN A 7 2.67 2.38 4.01
CA ASN A 7 2.12 1.82 5.25
C ASN A 7 1.76 2.93 6.25
N GLU A 8 1.10 2.57 7.35
CA GLU A 8 0.72 3.46 8.45
C GLU A 8 1.90 4.12 9.18
N ARG A 9 3.13 3.65 8.95
CA ARG A 9 4.38 4.26 9.43
C ARG A 9 4.98 5.27 8.45
N GLY A 10 4.37 5.46 7.28
CA GLY A 10 4.87 6.36 6.24
C GLY A 10 6.03 5.77 5.42
N GLU A 11 6.25 4.46 5.51
CA GLU A 11 7.24 3.74 4.73
C GLU A 11 6.59 3.23 3.44
N ALA A 12 7.30 3.36 2.31
CA ALA A 12 6.85 2.77 1.06
C ALA A 12 7.06 1.26 1.12
N ASP A 13 5.96 0.51 1.14
CA ASP A 13 5.89 -0.95 1.21
C ASP A 13 5.33 -1.56 -0.08
N GLY A 14 5.04 -0.73 -1.09
CA GLY A 14 4.60 -1.23 -2.37
C GLY A 14 4.63 -0.23 -3.50
N LEU A 15 4.37 -0.75 -4.69
CA LEU A 15 4.20 -0.02 -5.93
C LEU A 15 2.90 -0.45 -6.57
N LEU A 16 2.22 0.51 -7.18
CA LEU A 16 1.13 0.23 -8.10
C LEU A 16 1.61 0.53 -9.52
N LEU A 17 1.44 -0.43 -10.43
CA LEU A 17 1.69 -0.23 -11.85
C LEU A 17 0.45 0.30 -12.56
N LYS A 18 0.65 0.80 -13.79
CA LYS A 18 -0.43 1.40 -14.59
C LYS A 18 -1.51 0.39 -15.00
N ASP A 19 -1.19 -0.89 -15.00
CA ASP A 19 -2.09 -2.02 -15.23
C ASP A 19 -2.80 -2.49 -13.93
N GLN A 20 -2.77 -1.66 -12.87
CA GLN A 20 -3.28 -1.96 -11.53
C GLN A 20 -2.60 -3.16 -10.84
N MET A 21 -1.46 -3.64 -11.35
CA MET A 21 -0.70 -4.69 -10.67
C MET A 21 -0.06 -4.13 -9.40
N GLN A 22 -0.43 -4.71 -8.25
CA GLN A 22 0.23 -4.40 -6.98
C GLN A 22 1.54 -5.15 -6.86
N VAL A 23 2.59 -4.45 -6.45
CA VAL A 23 3.90 -5.02 -6.16
C VAL A 23 4.26 -4.68 -4.72
N HIS A 24 4.39 -5.71 -3.91
CA HIS A 24 4.80 -5.59 -2.52
C HIS A 24 6.32 -5.57 -2.41
N LEU A 25 6.85 -4.63 -1.62
CA LEU A 25 8.25 -4.58 -1.25
C LEU A 25 8.38 -4.50 0.28
N PRO A 26 9.42 -5.10 0.86
CA PRO A 26 9.71 -4.90 2.28
C PRO A 26 9.90 -3.42 2.65
N PRO A 27 9.40 -2.97 3.82
CA PRO A 27 9.44 -1.56 4.22
C PRO A 27 10.87 -1.03 4.43
N HIS A 28 11.87 -1.88 4.72
CA HIS A 28 13.26 -1.43 4.83
C HIS A 28 13.83 -0.90 3.52
N LEU A 29 13.25 -1.28 2.37
CA LEU A 29 13.65 -0.75 1.06
C LEU A 29 13.01 0.60 0.75
N SER A 30 12.08 1.09 1.58
CA SER A 30 11.35 2.34 1.39
C SER A 30 12.25 3.51 1.00
N GLN A 31 13.35 3.73 1.73
CA GLN A 31 14.23 4.87 1.46
C GLN A 31 14.96 4.75 0.12
N ALA A 32 15.46 3.56 -0.20
CA ALA A 32 16.14 3.28 -1.47
C ALA A 32 15.17 3.40 -2.64
N LEU A 33 13.97 2.84 -2.49
CA LEU A 33 12.90 2.89 -3.47
C LEU A 33 12.51 4.34 -3.78
N GLN A 34 12.19 5.13 -2.75
CA GLN A 34 11.80 6.52 -2.91
C GLN A 34 12.88 7.44 -3.51
N ARG A 35 14.16 7.05 -3.45
CA ARG A 35 15.28 7.79 -4.05
C ARG A 35 15.48 7.44 -5.52
N LYS A 36 15.36 6.15 -5.86
CA LYS A 36 15.68 5.63 -7.20
C LYS A 36 14.48 5.57 -8.14
N ILE A 37 13.27 5.49 -7.60
CA ILE A 37 12.06 5.16 -8.35
C ILE A 37 10.99 6.23 -8.10
N LYS A 38 10.41 6.77 -9.18
CA LYS A 38 9.41 7.84 -9.16
C LYS A 38 8.16 7.50 -10.00
N PRO A 39 6.98 8.04 -9.64
CA PRO A 39 5.79 7.93 -10.48
C PRO A 39 6.10 8.30 -11.93
N GLY A 40 5.66 7.47 -12.88
CA GLY A 40 5.98 7.62 -14.30
C GLY A 40 7.21 6.85 -14.79
N ASP A 41 8.13 6.42 -13.91
CA ASP A 41 9.31 5.67 -14.32
C ASP A 41 8.94 4.31 -14.92
N GLU A 42 9.62 3.90 -15.98
CA GLU A 42 9.58 2.52 -16.46
C GLU A 42 10.40 1.64 -15.50
N VAL A 43 9.77 0.60 -14.96
CA VAL A 43 10.38 -0.25 -13.93
C VAL A 43 10.35 -1.71 -14.35
N VAL A 44 11.48 -2.39 -14.16
CA VAL A 44 11.63 -3.83 -14.37
C VAL A 44 11.71 -4.48 -13.00
N MET A 45 10.91 -5.50 -12.76
CA MET A 45 10.79 -6.11 -11.44
C MET A 45 11.04 -7.60 -11.52
N ARG A 46 11.65 -8.13 -10.47
CA ARG A 46 11.85 -9.56 -10.28
C ARG A 46 11.30 -9.94 -8.92
N GLY A 47 10.48 -10.98 -8.86
CA GLY A 47 9.77 -11.33 -7.65
C GLY A 47 9.05 -12.66 -7.74
N VAL A 48 8.37 -13.00 -6.64
CA VAL A 48 7.51 -14.17 -6.52
C VAL A 48 6.06 -13.70 -6.57
N ARG A 49 5.27 -14.27 -7.48
CA ARG A 49 3.81 -14.08 -7.49
C ARG A 49 3.19 -15.28 -6.77
N PRO A 50 2.60 -15.10 -5.58
CA PRO A 50 1.88 -16.17 -4.90
C PRO A 50 0.72 -16.67 -5.77
N ARG A 51 0.46 -17.98 -5.76
CA ARG A 51 -0.66 -18.56 -6.52
C ARG A 51 -1.98 -18.01 -6.01
N GLY A 52 -2.79 -17.46 -6.92
CA GLY A 52 -4.12 -16.95 -6.60
C GLY A 52 -4.16 -15.55 -5.96
N ALA A 53 -3.01 -14.89 -5.76
CA ALA A 53 -2.97 -13.55 -5.19
C ALA A 53 -2.68 -12.49 -6.28
N PRO A 54 -3.44 -11.38 -6.32
CA PRO A 54 -3.22 -10.28 -7.28
C PRO A 54 -2.07 -9.36 -6.85
N VAL A 55 -0.98 -9.93 -6.32
CA VAL A 55 0.19 -9.19 -5.82
C VAL A 55 1.48 -9.90 -6.24
N LEU A 56 2.51 -9.11 -6.55
CA LEU A 56 3.87 -9.60 -6.79
C LEU A 56 4.74 -9.20 -5.60
N ALA A 57 5.30 -10.17 -4.88
CA ALA A 57 6.33 -9.89 -3.89
C ALA A 57 7.67 -9.68 -4.62
N ALA A 58 8.08 -8.41 -4.80
CA ALA A 58 9.31 -8.10 -5.50
C ALA A 58 10.55 -8.30 -4.61
N VAL A 59 11.53 -8.98 -5.17
CA VAL A 59 12.89 -9.14 -4.62
C VAL A 59 13.82 -8.08 -5.21
N SER A 60 13.57 -7.62 -6.44
CA SER A 60 14.33 -6.54 -7.04
C SER A 60 13.44 -5.66 -7.92
N VAL A 61 13.67 -4.36 -7.86
CA VAL A 61 13.03 -3.35 -8.71
C VAL A 61 14.11 -2.48 -9.31
N SER A 62 14.16 -2.43 -10.63
CA SER A 62 15.09 -1.62 -11.41
C SER A 62 14.33 -0.51 -12.12
N GLY A 63 14.86 0.70 -12.07
CA GLY A 63 14.34 1.84 -12.82
C GLY A 63 15.47 2.68 -13.42
N PRO A 64 15.16 3.86 -13.98
CA PRO A 64 16.13 4.67 -14.72
C PRO A 64 17.34 5.12 -13.89
N LYS A 65 17.18 5.23 -12.56
CA LYS A 65 18.25 5.64 -11.63
C LYS A 65 18.97 4.47 -10.96
N GLY A 66 18.73 3.25 -11.44
CA GLY A 66 19.35 2.02 -10.95
C GLY A 66 18.38 1.08 -10.25
N SER A 67 18.94 0.05 -9.65
CA SER A 67 18.21 -1.05 -9.00
C SER A 67 18.17 -0.95 -7.48
N VAL A 68 17.08 -1.48 -6.92
CA VAL A 68 16.84 -1.72 -5.51
C VAL A 68 16.59 -3.22 -5.37
N THR A 69 17.43 -3.91 -4.62
CA THR A 69 17.32 -5.35 -4.40
C THR A 69 17.19 -5.60 -2.91
N ASP A 70 16.29 -6.51 -2.54
CA ASP A 70 16.18 -7.03 -1.21
C ASP A 70 17.31 -8.04 -0.95
N GLU A 71 18.33 -7.62 -0.20
CA GLU A 71 19.40 -8.49 0.29
C GLU A 71 19.10 -9.00 1.71
N GLY A 72 17.88 -8.76 2.21
CA GLY A 72 17.51 -8.95 3.60
C GLY A 72 18.00 -7.80 4.49
N PRO A 73 17.51 -7.71 5.73
CA PRO A 73 17.93 -6.67 6.66
C PRO A 73 19.37 -6.93 7.12
N THR A 74 20.30 -6.04 6.76
CA THR A 74 21.69 -6.07 7.23
C THR A 74 21.85 -5.65 8.70
N HIS A 75 20.85 -4.94 9.22
CA HIS A 75 20.76 -4.44 10.59
C HIS A 75 19.31 -4.54 11.08
N PRO A 76 19.05 -4.58 12.40
CA PRO A 76 17.68 -4.45 12.92
C PRO A 76 17.05 -3.19 12.30
N PRO A 77 15.81 -3.27 11.82
CA PRO A 77 15.21 -2.20 11.05
C PRO A 77 15.11 -0.94 11.92
N GLN A 78 15.88 0.09 11.55
CA GLN A 78 15.70 1.42 12.10
C GLN A 78 14.47 2.02 11.44
N HIS A 79 13.30 1.78 12.04
CA HIS A 79 12.08 2.43 11.61
C HIS A 79 12.18 3.92 11.95
N PRO A 80 11.92 4.82 11.00
CA PRO A 80 11.68 6.22 11.32
C PRO A 80 10.57 6.32 12.37
N ALA A 81 10.65 7.35 13.23
CA ALA A 81 9.52 7.66 14.09
C ALA A 81 8.28 7.85 13.20
N PRO A 82 7.17 7.15 13.50
CA PRO A 82 5.98 7.26 12.68
C PRO A 82 5.52 8.72 12.66
N PRO A 83 5.09 9.23 11.49
CA PRO A 83 4.55 10.58 11.39
C PRO A 83 3.33 10.73 12.31
N PRO A 84 3.02 11.95 12.77
CA PRO A 84 1.87 12.19 13.65
C PRO A 84 0.59 11.77 12.93
N ALA A 85 -0.10 10.79 13.52
CA ALA A 85 -1.39 10.33 13.05
C ALA A 85 -2.52 11.14 13.69
N LYS A 86 -3.61 11.34 12.96
CA LYS A 86 -4.80 12.05 13.44
C LYS A 86 -6.05 11.26 13.12
N PRO A 87 -7.04 11.20 14.01
CA PRO A 87 -8.34 10.63 13.69
C PRO A 87 -8.96 11.36 12.51
N VAL A 88 -9.41 10.61 11.51
CA VAL A 88 -10.14 11.13 10.35
C VAL A 88 -11.30 10.22 10.00
N GLU A 89 -12.21 10.81 9.24
CA GLU A 89 -13.22 10.11 8.46
C GLU A 89 -12.92 10.36 6.98
N VAL A 90 -12.90 9.29 6.19
CA VAL A 90 -12.75 9.35 4.73
C VAL A 90 -13.84 8.54 4.07
N SER A 91 -14.38 9.04 2.97
CA SER A 91 -15.32 8.30 2.13
C SER A 91 -14.82 8.31 0.70
N GLY A 92 -15.04 7.20 0.00
CA GLY A 92 -14.65 7.06 -1.40
C GLY A 92 -15.08 5.71 -1.97
N THR A 93 -14.83 5.54 -3.27
CA THR A 93 -15.02 4.26 -3.94
C THR A 93 -13.71 3.49 -3.88
N VAL A 94 -13.75 2.21 -3.52
CA VAL A 94 -12.58 1.36 -3.59
C VAL A 94 -12.16 1.21 -5.05
N GLU A 95 -10.98 1.73 -5.39
CA GLU A 95 -10.37 1.56 -6.70
C GLU A 95 -9.67 0.21 -6.81
N LEU A 96 -8.96 -0.19 -5.74
CA LEU A 96 -8.17 -1.42 -5.73
C LEU A 96 -8.05 -2.02 -4.32
N SER A 97 -8.28 -3.32 -4.19
CA SER A 97 -7.94 -4.06 -2.98
C SER A 97 -6.43 -4.22 -2.84
N LEU A 98 -5.88 -3.96 -1.66
CA LEU A 98 -4.46 -4.11 -1.38
C LEU A 98 -4.19 -5.40 -0.60
N PHE A 99 -3.11 -6.09 -0.97
CA PHE A 99 -2.75 -7.38 -0.40
C PHE A 99 -1.33 -7.38 0.18
N ALA A 100 -1.15 -8.10 1.28
CA ALA A 100 0.14 -8.45 1.86
C ALA A 100 0.88 -9.43 0.93
N PRO A 101 2.19 -9.67 1.11
CA PRO A 101 2.98 -10.49 0.19
C PRO A 101 2.55 -11.97 0.14
N ARG A 102 1.72 -12.41 1.09
CA ARG A 102 1.10 -13.75 1.12
C ARG A 102 -0.26 -13.83 0.41
N GLY A 103 -0.78 -12.70 -0.10
CA GLY A 103 -2.11 -12.62 -0.70
C GLY A 103 -3.24 -12.38 0.32
N GLU A 104 -2.89 -12.07 1.56
CA GLU A 104 -3.86 -11.65 2.58
C GLU A 104 -4.30 -10.21 2.31
N LEU A 105 -5.59 -9.91 2.35
CA LEU A 105 -6.08 -8.54 2.21
C LEU A 105 -5.48 -7.68 3.34
N CYS A 106 -4.85 -6.56 3.01
CA CYS A 106 -4.21 -5.67 3.98
C CYS A 106 -4.71 -4.22 3.87
N GLY A 107 -5.67 -3.95 3.00
CA GLY A 107 -6.20 -2.61 2.82
C GLY A 107 -6.91 -2.43 1.49
N ALA A 108 -7.12 -1.16 1.14
CA ALA A 108 -7.64 -0.75 -0.15
C ALA A 108 -7.10 0.62 -0.54
N LEU A 109 -7.00 0.87 -1.84
CA LEU A 109 -6.82 2.19 -2.42
C LEU A 109 -8.20 2.72 -2.81
N LEU A 110 -8.52 3.93 -2.37
CA LEU A 110 -9.72 4.66 -2.79
C LEU A 110 -9.42 5.49 -4.05
N ASP A 111 -10.47 5.76 -4.83
CA ASP A 111 -10.47 6.59 -6.05
C ASP A 111 -9.90 8.00 -5.85
N ASN A 112 -10.06 8.57 -4.66
CA ASN A 112 -9.51 9.86 -4.27
C ASN A 112 -7.99 9.82 -3.95
N GLY A 113 -7.36 8.64 -4.00
CA GLY A 113 -5.95 8.41 -3.70
C GLY A 113 -5.62 8.15 -2.24
N ASP A 114 -6.63 8.01 -1.37
CA ASP A 114 -6.44 7.60 0.02
C ASP A 114 -6.15 6.10 0.11
N ILE A 115 -5.20 5.73 0.98
CA ILE A 115 -4.82 4.34 1.22
C ILE A 115 -5.40 3.93 2.57
N LEU A 116 -6.33 2.99 2.57
CA LEU A 116 -6.81 2.31 3.77
C LEU A 116 -5.87 1.16 4.10
N ARG A 117 -5.43 1.06 5.36
CA ARG A 117 -4.64 -0.06 5.87
C ARG A 117 -5.41 -0.78 6.95
N LEU A 118 -5.55 -2.09 6.76
CA LEU A 118 -6.20 -2.98 7.70
C LEU A 118 -5.18 -3.51 8.70
N PRO A 119 -5.47 -3.43 10.01
CA PRO A 119 -4.72 -4.20 10.98
C PRO A 119 -4.96 -5.71 10.75
N PRO A 120 -3.93 -6.57 10.90
CA PRO A 120 -4.02 -8.00 10.56
C PRO A 120 -5.18 -8.77 11.23
N LYS A 121 -5.65 -8.29 12.39
CA LYS A 121 -6.72 -8.91 13.15
C LYS A 121 -8.11 -8.73 12.53
N GLU A 122 -8.32 -7.67 11.76
CA GLU A 122 -9.64 -7.25 11.25
C GLU A 122 -9.82 -7.55 9.76
N ASN A 123 -8.82 -8.18 9.13
CA ASN A 123 -8.79 -8.48 7.70
C ASN A 123 -10.03 -9.25 7.19
N THR A 124 -10.57 -10.17 7.99
CA THR A 124 -11.68 -11.05 7.57
C THR A 124 -13.01 -10.32 7.53
N ASP A 125 -13.26 -9.43 8.49
CA ASP A 125 -14.57 -8.80 8.67
C ASP A 125 -14.84 -7.74 7.58
N PHE A 126 -13.79 -7.04 7.14
CA PHE A 126 -13.89 -5.96 6.18
C PHE A 126 -13.67 -6.38 4.71
N ALA A 127 -13.27 -7.63 4.46
CA ALA A 127 -12.98 -8.12 3.12
C ALA A 127 -14.10 -7.94 2.09
N PRO A 128 -15.40 -8.13 2.42
CA PRO A 128 -16.49 -7.93 1.46
C PRO A 128 -16.65 -6.47 1.01
N TRP A 129 -16.23 -5.50 1.84
CA TRP A 129 -16.44 -4.07 1.58
C TRP A 129 -15.24 -3.40 0.91
N LEU A 130 -14.10 -4.08 0.88
CA LEU A 130 -12.86 -3.58 0.28
C LEU A 130 -12.62 -4.12 -1.14
N GLN A 131 -13.69 -4.54 -1.82
CA GLN A 131 -13.65 -4.95 -3.22
C GLN A 131 -13.72 -3.74 -4.15
N PRO A 132 -13.07 -3.77 -5.33
CA PRO A 132 -13.16 -2.68 -6.30
C PRO A 132 -14.62 -2.36 -6.66
N GLY A 133 -14.97 -1.07 -6.64
CA GLY A 133 -16.32 -0.56 -6.89
C GLY A 133 -17.20 -0.40 -5.65
N CYS A 134 -16.80 -0.92 -4.48
CA CYS A 134 -17.55 -0.68 -3.25
C CYS A 134 -17.39 0.77 -2.78
N GLN A 135 -18.50 1.45 -2.49
CA GLN A 135 -18.45 2.71 -1.75
C GLN A 135 -18.32 2.41 -0.26
N VAL A 136 -17.36 3.06 0.38
CA VAL A 136 -17.08 2.87 1.79
C VAL A 136 -16.83 4.20 2.49
N THR A 137 -17.20 4.23 3.77
CA THR A 137 -16.77 5.24 4.72
C THR A 137 -15.87 4.56 5.75
N ALA A 138 -14.67 5.08 5.90
CA ALA A 138 -13.63 4.55 6.76
C ALA A 138 -13.27 5.58 7.84
N TRP A 139 -13.10 5.10 9.07
CA TRP A 139 -12.61 5.87 10.20
C TRP A 139 -11.32 5.26 10.73
N GLY A 140 -10.40 6.12 11.13
CA GLY A 140 -9.13 5.67 11.65
C GLY A 140 -8.12 6.77 11.81
N ASP A 141 -6.90 6.39 12.13
CA ASP A 141 -5.78 7.32 12.30
C ASP A 141 -5.04 7.51 10.98
N ALA A 142 -5.07 8.73 10.45
CA ALA A 142 -4.42 9.07 9.21
C ALA A 142 -3.08 9.77 9.40
N ILE A 143 -2.12 9.34 8.60
CA ILE A 143 -0.85 10.04 8.37
C ILE A 143 -0.84 10.62 6.96
N ARG A 144 0.00 11.65 6.74
CA ARG A 144 0.21 12.24 5.42
C ARG A 144 1.67 12.05 4.98
N VAL A 145 1.86 11.38 3.86
CA VAL A 145 3.18 11.07 3.30
C VAL A 145 3.20 11.38 1.80
N LYS A 146 4.09 12.30 1.40
CA LYS A 146 4.26 12.71 -0.02
C LYS A 146 2.95 13.05 -0.75
N GLY A 147 2.02 13.71 -0.06
CA GLY A 147 0.73 14.13 -0.60
C GLY A 147 -0.38 13.07 -0.54
N GLN A 148 -0.05 11.80 -0.26
CA GLN A 148 -1.02 10.73 -0.02
C GLN A 148 -1.40 10.68 1.47
N ARG A 149 -2.64 10.27 1.75
CA ARG A 149 -3.07 9.94 3.12
C ARG A 149 -3.11 8.43 3.27
N VAL A 150 -2.55 7.94 4.36
CA VAL A 150 -2.64 6.53 4.75
C VAL A 150 -3.42 6.48 6.04
N ILE A 151 -4.52 5.73 6.06
CA ILE A 151 -5.46 5.61 7.17
C ILE A 151 -5.29 4.22 7.76
N ALA A 152 -4.82 4.14 9.00
CA ALA A 152 -4.91 2.93 9.80
C ALA A 152 -6.36 2.74 10.22
N LEU A 153 -7.03 1.78 9.60
CA LEU A 153 -8.48 1.57 9.71
C LEU A 153 -8.84 1.03 11.10
N THR A 154 -9.81 1.67 11.74
CA THR A 154 -10.41 1.23 13.01
C THR A 154 -11.88 0.85 12.83
N HIS A 155 -12.56 1.50 11.88
CA HIS A 155 -13.95 1.22 11.58
C HIS A 155 -14.24 1.43 10.09
N LEU A 156 -15.10 0.59 9.53
CA LEU A 156 -15.52 0.65 8.14
C LEU A 156 -17.03 0.47 8.05
N ALA A 157 -17.68 1.24 7.19
CA ALA A 157 -19.07 1.09 6.84
C ALA A 157 -19.24 1.16 5.32
N LEU A 158 -20.27 0.48 4.81
CA LEU A 158 -20.67 0.66 3.41
C LEU A 158 -21.28 2.05 3.23
N GLY A 159 -20.83 2.74 2.19
CA GLY A 159 -21.47 3.95 1.71
C GLY A 159 -22.85 3.61 1.15
N THR A 160 -23.83 4.44 1.45
CA THR A 160 -25.13 4.37 0.77
C THR A 160 -24.96 4.97 -0.63
N ALA A 161 -25.19 4.17 -1.66
CA ALA A 161 -25.33 4.68 -3.02
C ALA A 161 -26.54 5.62 -3.02
N VAL A 162 -26.29 6.91 -3.28
CA VAL A 162 -27.33 7.95 -3.44
C VAL A 162 -27.87 7.91 -4.86
#